data_AF-A0A3M6VNN0-F1
#
_entry.id   AF-A0A3M6VNN0-F1
#
_cell.length_a   1.000
_cell.length_b   1.000
_cell.length_c   1.000
_cell.angle_alpha   90.00
_cell.angle_beta   90.00
_cell.angle_gamma   90.00
#
_symmetry.space_group_name_H-M   'P 1'
#
loop_
_entity.id
_entity.type
_entity.pdbx_description
1 polymer ?
#
loop_
_entity_poly.entity_id
_entity_poly.type
_entity_poly.pdbx_seq_one_letter_code
_entity_poly.pdbx_strand_id
1 'polypeptide(L)'
;MAEATQLDAFLAVMTQYSPTVPDELVEFYLQQTGFVTNDVRITRLISLVALKFLLDVTHDAMQYQRIRSQATSSTTTGTLLTAVQPSDGISPNASRAVLTMEDLAASLKEYGVNICRPEYVSDVVEKPAN
;
A
#
# COMPACT_ATOMS: atom_id res chain seq x y z
N MET A 1 4.57 -0.69 35.03
CA MET A 1 3.38 0.15 35.29
C MET A 1 3.19 1.27 34.25
N ALA A 2 4.26 1.95 33.80
CA ALA A 2 4.14 3.05 32.83
C ALA A 2 3.50 2.65 31.48
N GLU A 3 3.82 1.46 30.96
CA GLU A 3 3.28 0.96 29.69
C GLU A 3 1.76 0.72 29.75
N ALA A 4 1.25 0.15 30.85
CA ALA A 4 -0.18 -0.09 31.03
C ALA A 4 -0.99 1.21 31.09
N THR A 5 -0.46 2.25 31.74
CA THR A 5 -1.08 3.58 31.74
C THR A 5 -1.05 4.24 30.36
N GLN A 6 -0.01 4.02 29.56
CA GLN A 6 0.05 4.53 28.19
C GLN A 6 -0.96 3.83 27.28
N LEU A 7 -1.11 2.51 27.41
CA LEU A 7 -2.11 1.75 26.68
C LEU A 7 -3.53 2.18 27.04
N ASP A 8 -3.82 2.37 28.32
CA ASP A 8 -5.14 2.82 28.77
C ASP A 8 -5.48 4.22 28.24
N ALA A 9 -4.52 5.15 28.29
CA ALA A 9 -4.65 6.47 27.69
C ALA A 9 -4.88 6.39 26.17
N PHE A 10 -4.21 5.48 25.48
CA PHE A 10 -4.40 5.26 24.04
C PHE A 10 -5.78 4.68 23.72
N LEU A 11 -6.24 3.68 24.48
CA LEU A 11 -7.58 3.12 24.32
C LEU A 11 -8.68 4.14 24.65
N ALA A 12 -8.42 5.06 25.57
CA ALA A 12 -9.32 6.18 25.83
C ALA A 12 -9.48 7.07 24.58
N VAL A 13 -8.39 7.37 23.86
CA VAL A 13 -8.45 8.13 22.59
C VAL A 13 -9.22 7.37 21.50
N MET A 14 -9.10 6.05 21.45
CA MET A 14 -9.84 5.21 20.48
C MET A 14 -11.37 5.29 20.61
N THR A 15 -11.89 5.70 21.78
CA THR A 15 -13.34 5.94 21.94
C THR A 15 -13.85 7.10 21.09
N GLN A 16 -13.00 8.08 20.80
CA GLN A 16 -13.36 9.33 20.11
C GLN A 16 -12.86 9.35 18.66
N TYR A 17 -11.88 8.52 18.32
CA TYR A 17 -11.35 8.43 16.97
C TYR A 17 -12.24 7.57 16.07
N SER A 18 -12.51 8.05 14.85
CA SER A 18 -13.21 7.29 13.81
C SER A 18 -12.19 6.91 12.73
N PRO A 19 -11.79 5.63 12.61
CA PRO A 19 -10.83 5.19 11.61
C PRO A 19 -11.41 5.25 10.18
N THR A 20 -10.52 5.20 9.17
CA THR A 20 -10.91 5.22 7.75
C THR A 20 -11.68 3.96 7.34
N VAL A 21 -11.39 2.80 7.95
CA VAL A 21 -12.14 1.56 7.72
C VAL A 21 -13.35 1.53 8.66
N PRO A 22 -14.59 1.41 8.13
CA PRO A 22 -15.81 1.29 8.92
C PRO A 22 -15.78 0.15 9.95
N ASP A 23 -16.43 0.37 11.09
CA ASP A 23 -16.45 -0.57 12.21
C ASP A 23 -17.15 -1.90 11.82
N GLU A 24 -18.17 -1.85 10.96
CA GLU A 24 -18.93 -3.02 10.50
C GLU A 24 -18.07 -3.98 9.67
N LEU A 25 -17.12 -3.46 8.88
CA LEU A 25 -16.20 -4.29 8.10
C LEU A 25 -15.25 -5.05 9.02
N VAL A 26 -14.76 -4.38 10.05
CA VAL A 26 -13.88 -5.01 11.05
C VAL A 26 -14.64 -6.07 11.81
N GLU A 27 -15.88 -5.80 12.19
CA GLU A 27 -16.74 -6.78 12.86
C GLU A 27 -17.00 -8.02 11.98
N PHE A 28 -17.27 -7.83 10.68
CA PHE A 28 -17.44 -8.94 9.74
C PHE A 28 -16.20 -9.85 9.68
N TYR A 29 -14.99 -9.27 9.55
CA TYR A 29 -13.75 -10.07 9.53
C TYR A 29 -13.43 -10.72 10.87
N LEU A 30 -13.75 -10.05 11.99
CA LEU A 30 -13.61 -10.64 13.32
C LEU A 30 -14.53 -11.86 13.48
N GLN A 31 -15.80 -11.75 13.08
CA GLN A 31 -16.76 -12.86 13.09
C GLN A 31 -16.30 -14.01 12.19
N GLN A 32 -15.73 -13.71 11.01
CA GLN A 32 -15.18 -14.73 10.11
C GLN A 32 -14.04 -15.54 10.75
N THR A 33 -13.24 -14.90 11.61
CA THR A 33 -12.17 -15.56 12.38
C THR A 33 -12.67 -16.22 13.68
N GLY A 34 -13.95 -16.09 14.02
CA GLY A 34 -14.56 -16.63 15.23
C GLY A 34 -14.38 -15.76 16.47
N PHE A 35 -14.02 -14.49 16.32
CA PHE A 35 -13.87 -13.54 17.41
C PHE A 35 -15.02 -12.53 17.42
N VAL A 36 -15.66 -12.33 18.57
CA VAL A 36 -16.74 -11.35 18.75
C VAL A 36 -16.41 -10.51 19.97
N THR A 37 -16.49 -9.19 19.81
CA THR A 37 -16.28 -8.23 20.89
C THR A 37 -17.34 -7.14 20.83
N ASN A 38 -17.81 -6.69 21.99
CA ASN A 38 -18.73 -5.56 22.11
C ASN A 38 -17.98 -4.24 22.39
N ASP A 39 -16.67 -4.29 22.57
CA ASP A 39 -15.85 -3.11 22.86
C ASP A 39 -15.39 -2.43 21.56
N VAL A 40 -15.98 -1.27 21.28
CA VAL A 40 -15.68 -0.41 20.12
C VAL A 40 -14.21 0.03 20.10
N ARG A 41 -13.54 0.08 21.25
CA ARG A 41 -12.11 0.44 21.30
C ARG A 41 -11.25 -0.63 20.64
N ILE A 42 -11.65 -1.90 20.75
CA ILE A 42 -10.91 -3.03 20.19
C ILE A 42 -11.12 -3.09 18.67
N THR A 43 -12.36 -2.91 18.19
CA THR A 43 -12.64 -2.88 16.75
C THR A 43 -11.88 -1.74 16.07
N ARG A 44 -11.88 -0.55 16.66
CA ARG A 44 -11.14 0.60 16.13
C ARG A 44 -9.63 0.47 16.25
N LEU A 45 -9.13 -0.16 17.30
CA LEU A 45 -7.71 -0.49 17.43
C LEU A 45 -7.25 -1.39 16.28
N ILE A 46 -7.98 -2.47 16.01
CA ILE A 46 -7.67 -3.41 14.92
C ILE A 46 -7.73 -2.68 13.57
N SER A 47 -8.75 -1.84 13.36
CA SER A 47 -8.87 -0.97 12.19
C SER A 47 -7.64 -0.10 11.98
N LEU A 48 -7.17 0.57 13.04
CA LEU A 48 -6.02 1.46 12.99
C LEU A 48 -4.72 0.70 12.72
N VAL A 49 -4.53 -0.47 13.34
CA VAL A 49 -3.35 -1.32 13.10
C VAL A 49 -3.31 -1.80 11.65
N ALA A 50 -4.45 -2.23 11.09
CA ALA A 50 -4.55 -2.64 9.70
C ALA A 50 -4.21 -1.48 8.74
N LEU A 51 -4.75 -0.28 9.01
CA LEU A 51 -4.44 0.92 8.25
C LEU A 51 -2.97 1.33 8.35
N LYS A 52 -2.38 1.25 9.56
CA LYS A 52 -0.97 1.54 9.79
C LYS A 52 -0.09 0.56 9.01
N PHE A 53 -0.42 -0.73 9.02
CA PHE A 53 0.29 -1.73 8.23
C PHE A 53 0.23 -1.44 6.73
N LEU A 54 -0.95 -1.09 6.21
CA LEU A 54 -1.09 -0.70 4.81
C LEU A 54 -0.27 0.55 4.46
N LEU A 55 -0.22 1.53 5.37
CA LEU A 55 0.58 2.74 5.20
C LEU A 55 2.08 2.45 5.17
N ASP A 56 2.57 1.55 6.03
CA ASP A 56 3.98 1.15 6.03
C ASP A 56 4.35 0.50 4.68
N VAL A 57 3.58 -0.49 4.22
CA VAL A 57 3.81 -1.18 2.93
C VAL A 57 3.76 -0.20 1.75
N THR A 58 2.75 0.69 1.71
CA THR A 58 2.62 1.65 0.61
C THR A 58 3.72 2.71 0.63
N HIS A 59 4.16 3.12 1.82
CA HIS A 59 5.29 4.04 1.96
C HIS A 59 6.59 3.40 1.45
N ASP A 60 6.86 2.14 1.79
CA ASP A 60 8.02 1.41 1.31
C ASP A 60 7.96 1.22 -0.20
N ALA A 61 6.81 0.83 -0.76
CA ALA A 61 6.62 0.72 -2.20
C ALA A 61 6.84 2.08 -2.92
N MET A 62 6.43 3.19 -2.30
CA MET A 62 6.69 4.53 -2.83
C MET A 62 8.20 4.87 -2.84
N GLN A 63 8.97 4.38 -1.87
CA GLN A 63 10.43 4.53 -1.88
C GLN A 63 11.07 3.72 -3.01
N TYR A 64 10.66 2.47 -3.21
CA TYR A 64 11.08 1.63 -4.34
C TYR A 64 10.80 2.31 -5.69
N GLN A 65 9.59 2.84 -5.84
CA GLN A 65 9.19 3.58 -7.04
C GLN A 65 10.05 4.82 -7.28
N ARG A 66 10.35 5.59 -6.23
CA ARG A 66 11.19 6.80 -6.32
C ARG A 66 12.61 6.45 -6.75
N ILE A 67 13.24 5.47 -6.11
CA ILE A 67 14.60 5.01 -6.44
C ILE A 67 14.68 4.58 -7.91
N ARG A 68 13.71 3.77 -8.36
CA ARG A 68 13.63 3.34 -9.76
C ARG A 68 13.44 4.52 -10.72
N SER A 69 12.50 5.43 -10.43
CA SER A 69 12.20 6.58 -11.29
C SER A 69 13.37 7.57 -11.39
N GLN A 70 14.15 7.74 -10.32
CA GLN A 70 15.33 8.60 -10.31
C GLN A 70 16.48 7.99 -11.13
N ALA A 71 16.63 6.67 -11.11
CA ALA A 71 17.56 5.96 -11.97
C ALA A 71 17.22 6.16 -13.46
N THR A 72 15.93 6.11 -13.82
CA THR A 72 15.48 6.37 -15.21
C THR A 72 15.64 7.84 -15.62
N SER A 73 15.41 8.78 -14.70
CA SER A 73 15.50 10.22 -14.97
C SER A 73 16.94 10.74 -15.17
N SER A 74 17.94 10.00 -14.65
CA SER A 74 19.35 10.38 -14.77
C SER A 74 19.96 10.04 -16.15
N THR A 75 19.27 9.25 -16.99
CA THR A 75 19.72 8.86 -18.33
C THR A 75 19.12 9.73 -19.46
N THR A 76 18.13 10.58 -19.16
CA THR A 76 17.46 11.45 -20.17
C THR A 76 17.91 12.92 -20.10
N THR A 77 19.18 13.19 -19.80
CA THR A 77 19.83 14.49 -20.04
C THR A 77 20.20 14.64 -21.52
N GLY A 78 19.22 14.50 -22.41
CA GLY A 78 19.43 14.61 -23.85
C GLY A 78 18.14 14.52 -24.65
N THR A 79 17.28 15.54 -24.59
CA THR A 79 16.72 16.23 -25.76
C THR A 79 15.62 17.21 -25.36
N LEU A 80 15.94 18.47 -25.57
CA LEU A 80 15.08 19.64 -25.61
C LEU A 80 14.35 19.65 -26.96
N LEU A 81 13.04 19.41 -26.98
CA LEU A 81 12.10 19.90 -28.01
C LEU A 81 10.67 19.34 -27.85
N THR A 82 9.79 20.07 -27.17
CA THR A 82 8.49 20.52 -27.72
C THR A 82 7.71 21.20 -26.60
N ALA A 83 7.81 22.52 -26.58
CA ALA A 83 6.93 23.40 -25.83
C ALA A 83 5.58 23.45 -26.55
N VAL A 84 4.56 22.77 -25.99
CA VAL A 84 3.17 23.25 -26.06
C VAL A 84 2.54 22.99 -24.69
N GLN A 85 2.38 24.10 -23.97
CA GLN A 85 1.66 24.22 -22.72
C GLN A 85 0.17 23.92 -22.95
N PRO A 86 -0.52 23.29 -21.99
CA PRO A 86 -1.77 23.89 -21.58
C PRO A 86 -1.80 24.16 -20.07
N SER A 87 -2.47 25.26 -19.78
CA SER A 87 -2.88 25.78 -18.49
C SER A 87 -3.67 24.77 -17.67
N ASP A 88 -3.05 24.22 -16.63
CA ASP A 88 -3.67 23.89 -15.33
C ASP A 88 -2.58 23.36 -14.38
N GLY A 89 -2.09 24.21 -13.48
CA GLY A 89 -1.51 23.90 -12.16
C GLY A 89 -0.53 22.74 -11.91
N ILE A 90 -0.03 22.02 -12.91
CA ILE A 90 0.79 20.81 -12.77
C ILE A 90 2.02 20.96 -13.67
N SER A 91 3.21 20.96 -13.06
CA SER A 91 4.49 21.01 -13.78
C SER A 91 4.65 19.77 -14.68
N PRO A 92 4.92 19.92 -15.99
CA PRO A 92 5.01 18.81 -16.95
C PRO A 92 6.30 17.96 -16.79
N ASN A 93 7.19 18.31 -15.86
CA ASN A 93 8.44 17.61 -15.61
C ASN A 93 8.43 16.76 -14.32
N ALA A 94 7.30 16.68 -13.61
CA ALA A 94 7.15 15.73 -12.52
C ALA A 94 6.57 14.43 -13.08
N SER A 95 7.43 13.42 -13.31
CA SER A 95 6.99 12.06 -13.59
C SER A 95 5.91 11.65 -12.57
N ARG A 96 4.70 11.34 -13.05
CA ARG A 96 3.57 10.98 -12.18
C ARG A 96 3.95 9.74 -11.40
N ALA A 97 3.78 9.78 -10.07
CA ALA A 97 3.98 8.60 -9.27
C ALA A 97 2.92 7.53 -9.60
N VAL A 98 3.39 6.33 -9.94
CA VAL A 98 2.55 5.18 -10.29
C VAL A 98 3.03 3.99 -9.48
N LEU A 99 2.13 3.39 -8.69
CA LEU A 99 2.39 2.16 -7.96
C LEU A 99 2.42 0.99 -8.94
N THR A 100 3.59 0.40 -9.16
CA THR A 100 3.74 -0.76 -10.06
C THR A 100 3.81 -2.06 -9.28
N MET A 101 3.55 -3.18 -9.98
CA MET A 101 3.68 -4.52 -9.39
C MET A 101 5.11 -4.84 -8.95
N GLU A 102 6.11 -4.27 -9.62
CA GLU A 102 7.52 -4.46 -9.27
C GLU A 102 7.85 -3.80 -7.93
N ASP A 103 7.42 -2.54 -7.72
CA ASP A 103 7.66 -1.83 -6.45
C ASP A 103 6.93 -2.49 -5.27
N LEU A 104 5.69 -2.90 -5.52
CA LEU A 104 4.88 -3.56 -4.50
C LEU A 104 5.46 -4.94 -4.15
N ALA A 105 5.92 -5.70 -5.15
CA ALA A 105 6.56 -6.99 -4.91
C ALA A 105 7.88 -6.84 -4.15
N ALA A 106 8.69 -5.81 -4.45
CA ALA A 106 9.91 -5.50 -3.72
C ALA A 106 9.64 -5.14 -2.25
N SER A 107 8.66 -4.26 -2.00
CA SER A 107 8.23 -3.92 -0.64
C SER A 107 7.73 -5.15 0.14
N LEU A 108 6.80 -5.91 -0.43
CA LEU A 108 6.20 -7.08 0.24
C LEU A 108 7.20 -8.22 0.50
N LYS A 109 8.27 -8.31 -0.29
CA LYS A 109 9.35 -9.28 -0.08
C LYS A 109 10.06 -9.07 1.25
N GLU A 110 10.18 -7.83 1.74
CA GLU A 110 10.74 -7.54 3.07
C GLU A 110 9.83 -8.03 4.20
N TYR A 111 8.53 -8.02 3.98
CA TYR A 111 7.53 -8.58 4.88
C TYR A 111 7.35 -10.10 4.74
N GLY A 112 8.17 -10.76 3.91
CA GLY A 112 8.14 -12.22 3.69
C GLY A 112 7.09 -12.71 2.70
N VAL A 113 6.43 -11.81 1.98
CA VAL A 113 5.41 -12.16 0.96
C VAL A 113 6.05 -12.14 -0.43
N ASN A 114 6.05 -13.29 -1.11
CA ASN A 114 6.64 -13.42 -2.44
C ASN A 114 5.57 -13.34 -3.54
N ILE A 115 5.62 -12.30 -4.38
CA ILE A 115 4.74 -12.13 -5.54
C ILE A 115 5.54 -12.38 -6.82
N CYS A 116 5.31 -13.52 -7.46
CA CYS A 116 5.88 -13.84 -8.76
C CYS A 116 4.79 -13.76 -9.84
N ARG A 117 4.48 -12.54 -10.30
CA ARG A 117 3.59 -12.35 -11.44
C ARG A 117 4.41 -12.40 -12.74
N PRO A 118 4.20 -13.38 -13.64
CA PRO A 118 4.87 -13.40 -14.93
C PRO A 118 4.36 -12.24 -15.80
N GLU A 119 5.25 -11.69 -16.64
CA GLU A 119 4.93 -10.57 -17.53
C GLU A 119 3.95 -10.99 -18.64
N TYR A 120 4.05 -12.23 -19.11
CA TYR A 120 3.13 -12.85 -20.06
C TYR A 120 2.93 -14.34 -19.75
N VAL A 121 1.77 -14.87 -20.12
CA VAL A 121 1.49 -16.31 -20.15
C VAL A 121 1.32 -16.69 -21.62
N SER A 122 2.21 -17.52 -22.15
CA SER A 122 2.05 -18.09 -23.48
C SER A 122 1.36 -19.44 -23.34
N ASP A 123 0.09 -19.53 -23.75
CA ASP A 123 -0.64 -20.80 -23.86
C ASP A 123 -0.09 -21.61 -25.04
N VAL A 124 1.18 -22.05 -24.98
CA VAL A 124 1.66 -23.10 -25.87
C VAL A 124 1.16 -24.41 -25.28
N VAL A 125 -0.13 -24.69 -25.50
CA VAL A 125 -0.65 -26.04 -25.41
C VAL A 125 0.01 -26.80 -26.56
N GLU A 126 1.10 -27.51 -26.28
CA GLU A 126 1.59 -28.56 -27.18
C GLU A 126 0.44 -29.54 -27.36
N LYS A 127 -0.25 -29.42 -28.51
CA LYS A 127 -1.24 -30.40 -28.92
C LYS A 127 -0.48 -31.71 -29.11
N PRO A 128 -0.86 -32.83 -28.45
CA PRO A 128 -0.14 -34.08 -28.62
C PRO A 128 -0.14 -34.44 -30.11
N ALA A 129 1.07 -34.65 -30.65
CA ALA A 129 1.26 -35.06 -32.03
C ALA A 129 0.46 -36.37 -32.25
N ASN A 130 -0.43 -36.33 -33.25
CA ASN A 130 -1.13 -37.51 -33.77
C ASN A 130 -0.14 -38.55 -34.30
#